data_AF-A0A1H5C212-F1
#
_entry.id   AF-A0A1H5C212-F1
#
_cell.length_a   1.000
_cell.length_b   1.000
_cell.length_c   1.000
_cell.angle_alpha   90.00
_cell.angle_beta   90.00
_cell.angle_gamma   90.00
#
_symmetry.space_group_name_H-M   'P 1'
#
loop_
_entity.id
_entity.type
_entity.pdbx_description
1 polymer ?
#
loop_
_entity_poly.entity_id
_entity_poly.type
_entity_poly.pdbx_seq_one_letter_code
_entity_poly.pdbx_strand_id
1 'polypeptide(L)'
;MKKISKAKIIKAPKADAPTVETKERSVSALKRTRQMLCVNPALSKDELIAALDKEGLKLTPTTVSSIRSDFIACTRILQDAGLLKRKLI
;
A
#
# COMPACT_ATOMS: atom_id res chain seq x y z
N MET A 1 59.16 15.43 2.28
CA MET A 1 57.87 15.98 1.80
C MET A 1 57.19 14.96 0.90
N LYS A 2 56.06 14.38 1.30
CA LYS A 2 55.06 13.76 0.42
C LYS A 2 53.76 13.57 1.21
N LYS A 3 52.74 14.33 0.82
CA LYS A 3 51.40 14.35 1.42
C LYS A 3 50.62 13.17 0.86
N ILE A 4 49.98 12.37 1.72
CA ILE A 4 48.92 11.45 1.30
C ILE A 4 47.62 11.86 1.98
N SER A 5 46.70 12.27 1.12
CA SER A 5 45.42 12.92 1.40
C SER A 5 44.44 11.97 2.09
N LYS A 6 43.73 12.50 3.11
CA LYS A 6 42.56 11.87 3.73
C LYS A 6 41.53 11.50 2.65
N ALA A 7 41.30 10.20 2.48
CA ALA A 7 40.16 9.69 1.74
C ALA A 7 38.87 10.13 2.46
N LYS A 8 38.11 11.00 1.80
CA LYS A 8 36.78 11.46 2.22
C LYS A 8 35.83 10.28 2.09
N ILE A 9 35.46 9.66 3.21
CA ILE A 9 34.39 8.65 3.27
C ILE A 9 33.09 9.36 2.90
N ILE A 10 32.67 9.23 1.65
CA ILE A 10 31.35 9.64 1.20
C ILE A 10 30.39 8.61 1.77
N LYS A 11 29.77 8.97 2.89
CA LYS A 11 28.71 8.20 3.54
C LYS A 11 27.55 8.13 2.55
N ALA A 12 27.44 7.01 1.84
CA ALA A 12 26.28 6.67 1.04
C ALA A 12 25.02 6.78 1.92
N PRO A 13 23.88 7.28 1.39
CA PRO A 13 22.65 7.34 2.15
C PRO A 13 22.31 5.92 2.58
N LYS A 14 22.28 5.71 3.91
CA LYS A 14 21.78 4.47 4.48
C LYS A 14 20.37 4.29 3.96
N ALA A 15 20.16 3.22 3.20
CA ALA A 15 18.83 2.72 2.94
C ALA A 15 18.16 2.54 4.30
N ASP A 16 17.15 3.36 4.55
CA ASP A 16 16.34 3.36 5.74
C ASP A 16 15.70 1.97 5.85
N ALA A 17 16.28 1.12 6.69
CA ALA A 17 15.69 -0.16 7.04
C ALA A 17 14.32 0.17 7.65
N PRO A 18 13.20 -0.37 7.11
CA PRO A 18 11.87 0.01 7.56
C PRO A 18 11.76 -0.34 9.05
N THR A 19 11.77 0.69 9.87
CA THR A 19 11.53 0.61 11.31
C THR A 19 10.19 -0.08 11.53
N VAL A 20 10.09 -0.94 12.54
CA VAL A 20 8.94 -1.82 12.77
C VAL A 20 7.60 -1.05 12.80
N GLU A 21 7.61 0.21 13.24
CA GLU A 21 6.46 1.14 13.18
C GLU A 21 5.93 1.41 11.76
N THR A 22 6.81 1.51 10.76
CA THR A 22 6.44 1.70 9.35
C THR A 22 5.73 0.47 8.80
N LYS A 23 6.09 -0.72 9.31
CA LYS A 23 5.48 -2.00 8.92
C LYS A 23 4.08 -2.14 9.53
N GLU A 24 3.89 -1.80 10.81
CA GLU A 24 2.58 -1.83 11.45
C GLU A 24 1.59 -0.83 10.83
N ARG A 25 2.03 0.40 10.55
CA ARG A 25 1.20 1.40 9.85
C ARG A 25 0.83 0.98 8.43
N SER A 26 1.72 0.25 7.76
CA SER A 26 1.41 -0.32 6.45
C SER A 26 0.33 -1.40 6.57
N VAL A 27 0.43 -2.30 7.55
CA VAL A 27 -0.57 -3.36 7.78
C VAL A 27 -1.93 -2.78 8.14
N SER A 28 -1.99 -1.73 8.97
CA SER A 28 -3.26 -1.06 9.30
C SER A 28 -3.88 -0.38 8.08
N ALA A 29 -3.07 0.28 7.23
CA ALA A 29 -3.53 0.88 5.98
C ALA A 29 -4.04 -0.16 4.97
N LEU A 30 -3.36 -1.31 4.84
CA LEU A 30 -3.81 -2.43 4.02
C LEU A 30 -5.16 -2.97 4.48
N LYS A 31 -5.31 -3.19 5.80
CA LYS A 31 -6.56 -3.65 6.41
C LYS A 31 -7.68 -2.66 6.16
N ARG A 32 -7.41 -1.36 6.29
CA ARG A 32 -8.40 -0.31 6.08
C ARG A 32 -8.85 -0.23 4.62
N THR A 33 -7.90 -0.28 3.68
CA THR A 33 -8.19 -0.32 2.23
C THR A 33 -9.13 -1.47 1.88
N ARG A 34 -8.88 -2.66 2.44
CA ARG A 34 -9.75 -3.83 2.24
C ARG A 34 -11.14 -3.63 2.83
N GLN A 35 -11.26 -3.06 4.02
CA GLN A 35 -12.57 -2.76 4.61
C GLN A 35 -13.36 -1.77 3.75
N MET A 36 -12.72 -0.72 3.25
CA MET A 36 -13.35 0.24 2.35
C MET A 36 -13.87 -0.42 1.08
N LEU A 37 -13.05 -1.28 0.46
CA LEU A 37 -13.46 -2.05 -0.73
C LEU A 37 -14.57 -3.06 -0.45
N CYS A 38 -14.61 -3.66 0.75
CA CYS A 38 -15.73 -4.52 1.17
C CYS A 38 -17.05 -3.75 1.31
N VAL A 39 -17.01 -2.51 1.80
CA VAL A 39 -18.20 -1.67 1.99
C VAL A 39 -18.65 -1.06 0.67
N ASN A 40 -17.70 -0.45 -0.05
CA ASN A 40 -17.91 0.14 -1.36
C ASN A 40 -16.82 -0.34 -2.35
N PRO A 41 -17.14 -1.34 -3.16
CA PRO A 41 -16.21 -1.98 -4.09
C PRO A 41 -15.98 -1.16 -5.37
N ALA A 42 -16.86 -0.19 -5.63
CA ALA A 42 -16.74 0.73 -6.75
C ALA A 42 -15.79 1.90 -6.46
N LEU A 43 -15.23 1.98 -5.24
CA LEU A 43 -14.29 3.04 -4.87
C LEU A 43 -13.13 3.13 -5.85
N SER A 44 -12.91 4.34 -6.33
CA SER A 44 -11.78 4.65 -7.18
C SER A 44 -10.47 4.64 -6.37
N LYS A 45 -9.35 4.52 -7.10
CA LYS A 45 -8.01 4.58 -6.49
C LYS A 45 -7.81 5.89 -5.74
N ASP A 46 -8.22 7.01 -6.34
CA ASP A 46 -8.05 8.35 -5.76
C ASP A 46 -8.89 8.53 -4.50
N GLU A 47 -10.12 7.99 -4.47
CA GLU A 47 -10.95 8.01 -3.25
C GLU A 47 -10.36 7.17 -2.11
N LEU A 48 -9.78 6.00 -2.42
CA LEU A 48 -9.09 5.19 -1.42
C LEU A 48 -7.87 5.92 -0.87
N ILE A 49 -7.05 6.56 -1.72
CA ILE A 49 -5.90 7.34 -1.29
C ILE A 49 -6.36 8.51 -0.41
N ALA A 50 -7.38 9.27 -0.83
CA ALA A 50 -7.90 10.39 -0.08
C ALA A 50 -8.47 9.97 1.29
N ALA A 51 -9.13 8.81 1.37
CA ALA A 51 -9.66 8.29 2.63
C ALA A 51 -8.56 7.80 3.58
N LEU A 52 -7.53 7.13 3.04
CA LEU A 52 -6.37 6.71 3.82
C LEU A 52 -5.59 7.93 4.35
N ASP A 53 -5.42 8.96 3.53
CA ASP A 53 -4.72 10.20 3.93
C ASP A 53 -5.48 10.93 5.06
N LYS A 54 -6.81 10.97 5.01
CA LYS A 54 -7.66 11.48 6.12
C LYS A 54 -7.45 10.75 7.44
N GLU A 55 -7.15 9.44 7.38
CA GLU A 55 -6.85 8.64 8.58
C GLU A 55 -5.36 8.67 8.96
N GLY A 56 -4.53 9.48 8.28
CA GLY A 56 -3.09 9.56 8.51
C GLY A 56 -2.32 8.33 8.03
N LEU A 57 -2.96 7.48 7.22
CA LEU A 57 -2.40 6.24 6.68
C LEU A 57 -1.88 6.51 5.27
N LYS A 58 -0.57 6.47 5.09
CA LYS A 58 0.04 6.69 3.77
C LYS A 58 0.38 5.36 3.12
N LEU A 59 -0.31 5.04 2.03
CA LEU A 59 0.09 3.98 1.10
C LEU A 59 0.56 4.60 -0.21
N THR A 60 1.49 3.92 -0.88
CA THR A 60 1.87 4.33 -2.22
C THR A 60 0.68 4.12 -3.17
N PRO A 61 0.49 5.00 -4.17
CA PRO A 61 -0.58 4.84 -5.15
C PRO A 61 -0.52 3.48 -5.88
N THR A 62 0.69 2.95 -6.08
CA THR A 62 0.92 1.62 -6.66
C THR A 62 0.35 0.52 -5.77
N THR A 63 0.62 0.57 -4.46
CA THR A 63 0.09 -0.40 -3.48
C THR A 63 -1.44 -0.38 -3.42
N VAL A 64 -2.05 0.81 -3.40
CA VAL A 64 -3.52 0.93 -3.42
C VAL A 64 -4.11 0.33 -4.69
N SER A 65 -3.47 0.59 -5.83
CA SER A 65 -3.88 0.03 -7.12
C SER A 65 -3.81 -1.50 -7.13
N SER A 66 -2.72 -2.09 -6.63
CA SER A 66 -2.57 -3.54 -6.54
C SER A 66 -3.67 -4.18 -5.67
N ILE A 67 -3.93 -3.63 -4.48
CA ILE A 67 -4.97 -4.16 -3.58
C ILE A 67 -6.34 -4.13 -4.23
N ARG A 68 -6.67 -3.04 -4.94
CA ARG A 68 -7.94 -2.91 -5.64
C ARG A 68 -8.08 -3.94 -6.75
N SER A 69 -7.03 -4.12 -7.56
CA SER A 69 -7.01 -5.14 -8.60
C SER A 69 -7.18 -6.55 -8.02
N ASP A 70 -6.44 -6.87 -6.95
CA ASP A 70 -6.54 -8.16 -6.26
C ASP A 70 -7.94 -8.39 -5.68
N PHE A 71 -8.55 -7.35 -5.10
CA PHE A 71 -9.90 -7.40 -4.58
C PHE A 71 -10.93 -7.69 -5.68
N ILE A 72 -10.83 -7.00 -6.82
CA ILE A 72 -11.70 -7.23 -7.97
C ILE A 72 -11.51 -8.66 -8.53
N ALA A 73 -10.27 -9.14 -8.62
CA ALA A 73 -10.00 -10.49 -9.09
C ALA A 73 -10.60 -11.56 -8.16
N CYS A 74 -10.36 -11.45 -6.85
CA CYS A 74 -10.92 -12.34 -5.84
C CYS A 74 -12.44 -12.32 -5.85
N THR A 75 -13.05 -11.14 -5.95
CA THR A 75 -14.50 -11.02 -5.96
C THR A 75 -15.14 -11.62 -7.20
N ARG A 76 -14.50 -11.48 -8.37
CA ARG A 76 -14.93 -12.18 -9.60
C ARG A 76 -14.86 -13.69 -9.43
N ILE A 77 -13.75 -14.23 -8.92
CA ILE A 77 -13.59 -15.68 -8.67
C ILE A 77 -14.70 -16.18 -7.73
N LEU A 78 -14.98 -15.43 -6.66
CA LEU A 78 -16.03 -15.80 -5.71
C LEU A 78 -17.45 -15.68 -6.30
N GLN A 79 -17.68 -14.77 -7.25
CA GLN A 79 -18.95 -14.69 -7.99
C GLN A 79 -19.12 -15.85 -8.96
N ASP A 80 -18.08 -16.19 -9.73
CA ASP A 80 -18.06 -17.35 -10.62
C ASP A 80 -18.28 -18.65 -9.84
N ALA A 81 -17.71 -18.77 -8.65
CA ALA A 81 -17.93 -19.91 -7.74
C ALA A 81 -19.33 -19.91 -7.08
N GLY A 82 -20.17 -18.89 -7.31
CA GLY A 82 -21.48 -18.74 -6.68
C GLY A 82 -21.44 -18.43 -5.18
N LEU A 83 -20.26 -18.15 -4.62
CA LEU A 83 -20.03 -17.84 -3.21
C LEU A 83 -20.35 -16.38 -2.87
N LEU A 84 -20.33 -15.48 -3.85
CA LEU A 84 -20.81 -14.11 -3.74
C LEU A 84 -22.08 -13.91 -4.57
N LYS A 85 -23.21 -13.73 -3.88
CA LYS A 85 -24.53 -13.49 -4.50
C LYS A 85 -24.72 -12.05 -5.01
N ARG A 86 -23.89 -11.09 -4.56
CA ARG A 86 -23.96 -9.69 -5.02
C ARG A 86 -22.99 -9.47 -6.17
N LYS A 87 -23.54 -9.09 -7.33
CA LYS A 87 -22.77 -8.55 -8.45
C LYS A 87 -22.15 -7.23 -8.00
N LEU A 88 -20.82 -7.22 -8.01
CA LEU A 88 -20.00 -6.05 -7.79
C LEU A 88 -19.93 -5.37 -9.15
N ILE A 89 -20.68 -4.29 -9.24
CA ILE A 89 -21.06 -3.58 -10.47
C ILE A 89 -19.83 -3.04 -11.17
#